data_AF-A0A6V7H134-F1
#
_entry.id   AF-A0A6V7H134-F1
#
_cell.length_a   1.000
_cell.length_b   1.000
_cell.length_c   1.000
_cell.angle_alpha   90.00
_cell.angle_beta   90.00
_cell.angle_gamma   90.00
#
_symmetry.space_group_name_H-M   'P 1'
#
loop_
_entity.id
_entity.type
_entity.pdbx_description
1 polymer ?
#
loop_
_entity_poly.entity_id
_entity_poly.type
_entity_poly.pdbx_seq_one_letter_code
_entity_poly.pdbx_strand_id
1 'polypeptide(L)'
;MLEDGCSTIVLCALFSLFFIFILHLFRYLVKEPHIHIRDVTKEHNWKSIKRETKAYYCSICESLLLNISGLICDSCGVCADPTCVKIADKQLKCKLITINTNEPMKHHWIKGNLPLNVMCDICNEECDVEPGQTDWWCCWCQRCVHDDCKPKLSKICDFGKFRLMIIPPSSLEVINLRSTVRRRLYLCSIIPPSWPQWNPLIVVANKKSGNNDGAEILSLFRRLLNPAQVVDLSERDPVAVLEWCRLLRKVTCTVLVAGGDGTIAWLLNAIHKLELEAIPSVAIIPLGTGNDLSRVLGWGKEHDPNKDPRDILQEIQLAQKIELDRWTVTVKPYGGLGLRSSQQIFYMYNYLSVGVDAQVTLNFHRTRESRFYFYSSRLFNKLLYLCFGMQQVVERDCKNLNKNIELYLDDEKVDLPSIESIVILNIPSWAAGVDLWNMGLEGYEKYGKQSINDGKLEVVALYSSFHMAQLQVGLSQPYRLGQASSIKVKIIKSCAMQIDGEPWYQHPCEFNIKYCNKATMLVNTDKKII
;
A
#
# COMPACT_ATOMS: atom_id res chain seq x y z
N MET A 1 15.02 25.52 -54.95
CA MET A 1 15.37 26.04 -53.61
C MET A 1 14.43 25.56 -52.48
N LEU A 2 13.54 24.59 -52.69
CA LEU A 2 12.65 24.06 -51.63
C LEU A 2 12.86 22.56 -51.32
N GLU A 3 13.71 21.84 -52.06
CA GLU A 3 13.93 20.40 -51.85
C GLU A 3 15.05 20.07 -50.84
N ASP A 4 16.09 20.90 -50.72
CA ASP A 4 17.24 20.61 -49.83
C ASP A 4 16.96 20.84 -48.33
N GLY A 5 15.96 21.65 -47.99
CA GLY A 5 15.58 21.94 -46.60
C GLY A 5 14.76 20.83 -45.94
N CYS A 6 14.02 20.05 -46.73
CA CYS A 6 13.15 18.99 -46.20
C CYS A 6 13.96 17.74 -45.80
N SER A 7 14.98 17.41 -46.59
CA SER A 7 15.89 16.27 -46.34
C SER A 7 16.68 16.41 -45.03
N THR A 8 17.17 17.62 -44.74
CA THR A 8 17.93 17.90 -43.51
C THR A 8 17.07 17.84 -42.25
N ILE A 9 15.82 18.30 -42.29
CA ILE A 9 14.90 18.22 -41.15
C ILE A 9 14.50 16.78 -40.87
N VAL A 10 14.22 15.98 -41.91
CA VAL A 10 13.88 14.56 -41.78
C VAL A 10 15.06 13.77 -41.20
N LEU A 11 16.29 14.05 -41.64
CA LEU A 11 17.49 13.41 -41.12
C LEU A 11 17.71 13.74 -39.63
N CYS A 12 17.52 15.00 -39.23
CA CYS A 12 17.59 15.42 -37.82
C CYS A 12 16.52 14.75 -36.95
N ALA A 13 15.29 14.61 -37.47
CA ALA A 13 14.21 13.92 -36.76
C ALA A 13 14.50 12.42 -36.58
N LEU A 14 15.03 11.75 -37.61
CA LEU A 14 15.42 10.35 -37.56
C LEU A 14 16.59 10.11 -36.61
N PHE A 15 17.60 10.99 -36.60
CA PHE A 15 18.69 10.93 -35.62
C PHE A 15 18.19 11.17 -34.19
N SER A 16 17.24 12.08 -34.00
CA SER A 16 16.65 12.34 -32.68
C SER A 16 15.86 11.13 -32.17
N LEU A 17 15.05 10.51 -33.04
CA LEU A 17 14.31 9.28 -32.73
C LEU A 17 15.25 8.10 -32.45
N PHE A 18 16.31 7.95 -33.24
CA PHE A 18 17.33 6.92 -33.02
C PHE A 18 18.10 7.14 -31.72
N PHE A 19 18.46 8.38 -31.39
CA PHE A 19 19.11 8.73 -30.13
C PHE A 19 18.19 8.48 -28.93
N ILE A 20 16.90 8.82 -29.03
CA ILE A 20 15.89 8.50 -28.01
C ILE A 20 15.72 6.98 -27.88
N PHE A 21 15.70 6.25 -28.99
CA PHE A 21 15.62 4.79 -28.99
C PHE A 21 16.86 4.16 -28.35
N ILE A 22 18.08 4.61 -28.69
CA ILE A 22 19.32 4.15 -28.07
C ILE A 22 19.34 4.49 -26.58
N LEU A 23 18.88 5.68 -26.17
CA LEU A 23 18.74 6.04 -24.75
C LEU A 23 17.73 5.15 -24.03
N HIS A 24 16.60 4.81 -24.67
CA HIS A 24 15.61 3.90 -24.11
C HIS A 24 16.12 2.46 -24.05
N LEU A 25 16.80 1.99 -25.09
CA LEU A 25 17.41 0.67 -25.17
C LEU A 25 18.56 0.55 -24.17
N PHE A 26 19.39 1.58 -24.01
CA PHE A 26 20.43 1.64 -22.98
C PHE A 26 19.80 1.67 -21.59
N ARG A 27 18.76 2.47 -21.34
CA ARG A 27 18.01 2.44 -20.07
C ARG A 27 17.32 1.11 -19.80
N TYR A 28 16.88 0.42 -20.84
CA TYR A 28 16.26 -0.91 -20.74
C TYR A 28 17.30 -2.00 -20.45
N LEU A 29 18.43 -1.97 -21.16
CA LEU A 29 19.55 -2.91 -20.98
C LEU A 29 20.31 -2.68 -19.66
N VAL A 30 20.35 -1.44 -19.17
CA VAL A 30 20.97 -1.05 -17.87
C VAL A 30 19.96 -1.11 -16.71
N LYS A 31 18.70 -1.50 -16.95
CA LYS A 31 17.70 -1.70 -15.90
C LYS A 31 18.01 -3.01 -15.15
N GLU A 32 19.11 -3.04 -14.41
CA GLU A 32 19.36 -4.11 -13.46
C GLU A 32 18.41 -3.92 -12.26
N PRO A 33 17.66 -4.96 -11.85
CA PRO A 33 16.65 -4.87 -10.82
C PRO A 33 17.26 -4.88 -9.41
N HIS A 34 18.34 -4.14 -9.20
CA HIS A 34 19.02 -4.17 -7.92
C HIS A 34 18.35 -3.26 -6.90
N ILE A 35 18.04 -3.81 -5.71
CA ILE A 35 17.50 -3.03 -4.60
C ILE A 35 18.61 -2.12 -4.07
N HIS A 36 18.47 -0.82 -4.33
CA HIS A 36 19.37 0.18 -3.80
C HIS A 36 19.20 0.30 -2.28
N ILE A 37 20.27 0.05 -1.54
CA ILE A 37 20.34 0.23 -0.10
C ILE A 37 21.01 1.58 0.18
N ARG A 38 20.42 2.35 1.10
CA ARG A 38 21.04 3.60 1.55
C ARG A 38 22.33 3.28 2.30
N ASP A 39 23.40 3.99 1.98
CA ASP A 39 24.63 3.93 2.77
C ASP A 39 24.44 4.71 4.08
N VAL A 40 24.33 3.98 5.20
CA VAL A 40 24.18 4.53 6.56
C VAL A 40 25.53 4.79 7.24
N THR A 41 26.65 4.49 6.57
CA THR A 41 27.99 4.64 7.17
C THR A 41 28.49 6.08 7.26
N LYS A 42 27.75 7.06 6.70
CA LYS A 42 28.18 8.46 6.63
C LYS A 42 27.30 9.45 7.38
N GLU A 43 25.97 9.32 7.33
CA GLU A 43 25.05 10.35 7.81
C GLU A 43 23.71 9.75 8.27
N HIS A 44 23.15 10.31 9.34
CA HIS A 44 21.79 10.02 9.77
C HIS A 44 20.76 10.50 8.73
N ASN A 45 19.56 9.91 8.80
CA ASN A 45 18.44 10.33 7.96
C ASN A 45 17.53 11.31 8.68
N TRP A 46 17.96 12.57 8.74
CA TRP A 46 17.25 13.62 9.46
C TRP A 46 15.90 13.96 8.82
N LYS A 47 14.87 14.03 9.67
CA LYS A 47 13.52 14.51 9.37
C LYS A 47 13.11 15.54 10.42
N SER A 48 12.31 16.51 10.03
CA SER A 48 11.71 17.44 11.00
C SER A 48 10.77 16.68 11.93
N ILE A 49 10.89 16.94 13.22
CA ILE A 49 9.92 16.47 14.22
C ILE A 49 8.60 17.18 13.93
N LYS A 50 7.52 16.43 13.68
CA LYS A 50 6.20 17.00 13.37
C LYS A 50 5.23 16.65 14.49
N ARG A 51 4.59 17.68 15.07
CA ARG A 51 3.40 17.60 15.95
C ARG A 51 3.38 16.36 16.85
N GLU A 52 4.35 16.27 17.75
CA GLU A 52 4.30 15.30 18.83
C GLU A 52 3.92 16.00 20.14
N THR A 53 3.11 15.32 20.96
CA THR A 53 2.70 15.77 22.30
C THR A 53 3.84 15.69 23.32
N LYS A 54 4.98 15.10 22.92
CA LYS A 54 6.14 14.85 23.76
C LYS A 54 7.27 15.86 23.50
N ALA A 55 7.96 16.24 24.58
CA ALA A 55 9.20 17.00 24.52
C ALA A 55 10.38 16.15 24.02
N TYR A 56 11.11 16.69 23.04
CA TYR A 56 12.35 16.11 22.54
C TYR A 56 13.53 16.96 22.95
N TYR A 57 14.69 16.33 23.05
CA TYR A 57 15.93 17.00 23.43
C TYR A 57 17.06 16.60 22.48
N CYS A 58 17.99 17.52 22.24
CA CYS A 58 19.14 17.28 21.40
C CYS A 58 20.07 16.25 22.04
N SER A 59 20.44 15.20 21.31
CA SER A 59 21.37 14.16 21.79
C SER A 59 22.83 14.65 21.89
N ILE A 60 23.10 15.92 21.59
CA ILE A 60 24.46 16.53 21.64
C ILE A 60 24.56 17.60 22.71
N CYS A 61 23.73 18.64 22.65
CA CYS A 61 23.75 19.75 23.60
C CYS A 61 22.71 19.62 24.72
N GLU A 62 21.92 18.54 24.73
CA GLU A 62 20.88 18.23 25.73
C GLU A 62 19.79 19.32 25.87
N SER A 63 19.76 20.31 24.97
CA SER A 63 18.75 21.37 24.95
C SER A 63 17.41 20.84 24.44
N LEU A 64 16.32 21.37 25.01
CA LEU A 64 14.96 21.12 24.54
C LEU A 64 14.81 21.55 23.07
N LEU A 65 14.31 20.64 22.23
CA LEU A 65 13.99 20.89 20.83
C LEU A 65 12.57 21.43 20.73
N LEU A 66 12.45 22.73 20.50
CA LEU A 66 11.15 23.35 20.21
C LEU A 66 10.61 22.82 18.87
N ASN A 67 9.29 22.58 18.82
CA ASN A 67 8.54 21.88 17.77
C ASN A 67 8.64 22.44 16.34
N ILE A 68 9.49 23.44 16.08
CA ILE A 68 9.57 24.17 14.81
C ILE A 68 10.89 23.87 14.05
N SER A 69 11.95 23.43 14.74
CA SER A 69 13.27 23.23 14.13
C SER A 69 13.98 21.92 14.51
N GLY A 70 13.47 21.17 15.48
CA GLY A 70 14.08 19.90 15.90
C GLY A 70 14.10 18.86 14.78
N LEU A 71 15.22 18.13 14.69
CA LEU A 71 15.42 17.05 13.73
C LEU A 71 15.55 15.72 14.44
N ILE A 72 14.99 14.67 13.85
CA ILE A 72 15.06 13.29 14.31
C ILE A 72 15.50 12.37 13.18
N CYS A 73 16.39 11.43 13.48
CA CYS A 73 16.76 10.41 12.51
C CYS A 73 15.65 9.36 12.40
N ASP A 74 15.12 9.13 11.19
CA ASP A 74 14.06 8.12 10.98
C ASP A 74 14.53 6.66 11.13
N SER A 75 15.85 6.41 11.16
CA SER A 75 16.41 5.06 11.32
C SER A 75 16.74 4.71 12.78
N CYS A 76 17.49 5.56 13.49
CA CYS A 76 17.91 5.25 14.87
C CYS A 76 17.15 6.05 15.94
N GLY A 77 16.48 7.14 15.58
CA GLY A 77 15.77 8.00 16.53
C GLY A 77 16.63 8.99 17.31
N VAL A 78 17.92 9.16 16.97
CA VAL A 78 18.74 10.26 17.47
C VAL A 78 18.09 11.59 17.12
N CYS A 79 18.06 12.52 18.07
CA CYS A 79 17.52 13.86 17.89
C CYS A 79 18.65 14.89 17.89
N ALA A 80 18.55 15.92 17.05
CA ALA A 80 19.52 17.01 17.02
C ALA A 80 18.84 18.33 16.68
N ASP A 81 19.37 19.41 17.27
CA ASP A 81 19.12 20.75 16.78
C ASP A 81 19.82 20.95 15.41
N PRO A 82 19.32 21.81 14.51
CA PRO A 82 19.97 22.08 13.22
C PRO A 82 21.46 22.45 13.33
N THR A 83 21.87 23.12 14.40
CA THR A 83 23.29 23.46 14.65
C THR A 83 24.13 22.25 15.05
N CYS A 84 23.52 21.23 15.65
CA CYS A 84 24.18 20.04 16.18
C CYS A 84 24.22 18.86 15.21
N VAL A 85 23.48 18.89 14.09
CA VAL A 85 23.41 17.82 13.09
C VAL A 85 24.79 17.31 12.65
N LYS A 86 25.69 18.24 12.28
CA LYS A 86 27.05 17.87 11.82
C LYS A 86 27.90 17.24 12.92
N ILE A 87 27.64 17.58 14.18
CA ILE A 87 28.33 17.00 15.33
C ILE A 87 27.76 15.60 15.59
N ALA A 88 26.43 15.46 15.55
CA ALA A 88 25.74 14.18 15.69
C ALA A 88 26.17 13.16 14.63
N ASP A 89 26.27 13.55 13.36
CA ASP A 89 26.73 12.68 12.28
C ASP A 89 28.19 12.19 12.46
N LYS A 90 29.01 12.93 13.22
CA LYS A 90 30.41 12.56 13.50
C LYS A 90 30.56 11.72 14.76
N GLN A 91 29.81 12.03 15.82
CA GLN A 91 29.99 11.43 17.14
C GLN A 91 29.08 10.22 17.37
N LEU A 92 27.88 10.22 16.81
CA LEU A 92 26.88 9.18 17.00
C LEU A 92 26.80 8.31 15.75
N LYS A 93 26.67 7.00 15.96
CA LYS A 93 26.49 6.05 14.85
C LYS A 93 24.99 5.91 14.58
N CYS A 94 24.63 5.86 13.30
CA CYS A 94 23.27 5.55 12.88
C CYS A 94 22.98 4.04 12.93
N LYS A 95 21.70 3.67 12.81
CA LYS A 95 21.25 2.27 12.77
C LYS A 95 21.85 1.57 11.55
N LEU A 96 22.56 0.48 11.80
CA LEU A 96 23.22 -0.31 10.77
C LEU A 96 22.19 -0.97 9.84
N ILE A 97 22.54 -1.16 8.56
CA ILE A 97 21.69 -1.91 7.62
C ILE A 97 22.24 -3.32 7.40
N THR A 98 23.55 -3.45 7.22
CA THR A 98 24.26 -4.71 7.00
C THR A 98 25.50 -4.77 7.91
N ILE A 99 25.97 -5.96 8.23
CA ILE A 99 27.23 -6.19 8.94
C ILE A 99 28.02 -7.29 8.24
N ASN A 100 29.26 -6.97 7.83
CA ASN A 100 30.17 -7.91 7.18
C ASN A 100 31.16 -8.53 8.18
N THR A 101 30.71 -8.82 9.40
CA THR A 101 31.53 -9.42 10.46
C THR A 101 30.81 -10.59 11.09
N ASN A 102 31.54 -11.63 11.45
CA ASN A 102 31.00 -12.79 12.19
C ASN A 102 30.73 -12.48 13.69
N GLU A 103 30.91 -11.23 14.11
CA GLU A 103 30.61 -10.83 15.49
C GLU A 103 29.11 -10.86 15.78
N PRO A 104 28.70 -11.30 16.99
CA PRO A 104 27.30 -11.26 17.39
C PRO A 104 26.80 -9.81 17.46
N MET A 105 25.53 -9.61 17.07
CA MET A 105 24.91 -8.29 17.06
C MET A 105 24.85 -7.71 18.47
N LYS A 106 25.48 -6.55 18.67
CA LYS A 106 25.39 -5.79 19.92
C LYS A 106 24.16 -4.88 19.91
N HIS A 107 23.70 -4.49 21.09
CA HIS A 107 22.67 -3.46 21.23
C HIS A 107 23.15 -2.14 20.61
N HIS A 108 22.25 -1.44 19.92
CA HIS A 108 22.49 -0.08 19.43
C HIS A 108 21.70 0.88 20.32
N TRP A 109 22.37 1.38 21.36
CA TRP A 109 21.78 2.21 22.40
C TRP A 109 21.72 3.68 21.99
N ILE A 110 20.55 4.28 22.18
CA ILE A 110 20.31 5.72 22.08
C ILE A 110 19.98 6.22 23.48
N LYS A 111 20.60 7.34 23.85
CA LYS A 111 20.39 8.01 25.15
C LYS A 111 19.21 8.97 25.05
N GLY A 112 18.31 8.93 26.03
CA GLY A 112 17.19 9.85 26.14
C GLY A 112 16.12 9.69 25.06
N ASN A 113 15.16 10.62 25.10
CA ASN A 113 14.02 10.67 24.20
C ASN A 113 13.19 9.38 24.18
N LEU A 114 13.04 8.71 25.32
CA LEU A 114 12.30 7.45 25.45
C LEU A 114 10.79 7.66 25.23
N PRO A 115 10.03 6.67 24.73
CA PRO A 115 8.57 6.80 24.65
C PRO A 115 7.94 7.11 26.02
N LEU A 116 6.77 7.75 26.05
CA LEU A 116 6.10 8.06 27.32
C LEU A 116 5.71 6.78 28.07
N ASN A 117 5.78 6.82 29.41
CA ASN A 117 5.34 5.75 30.31
C ASN A 117 6.00 4.38 30.04
N VAL A 118 7.29 4.37 29.71
CA VAL A 118 8.04 3.12 29.51
C VAL A 118 8.68 2.64 30.81
N MET A 119 8.61 1.33 31.02
CA MET A 119 9.22 0.66 32.16
C MET A 119 10.60 0.11 31.79
N CYS A 120 11.53 0.12 32.75
CA CYS A 120 12.82 -0.51 32.58
C CYS A 120 12.68 -2.03 32.47
N ASP A 121 13.27 -2.63 31.43
CA ASP A 121 13.30 -4.08 31.20
C ASP A 121 14.08 -4.89 32.26
N ILE A 122 14.70 -4.23 33.25
CA ILE A 122 15.50 -4.88 34.32
C ILE A 122 14.83 -4.76 35.69
N CYS A 123 14.49 -3.55 36.14
CA CYS A 123 13.89 -3.33 37.47
C CYS A 123 12.37 -3.14 37.43
N ASN A 124 11.76 -2.97 36.25
CA ASN A 124 10.34 -2.72 36.09
C ASN A 124 9.85 -1.45 36.82
N GLU A 125 10.69 -0.43 36.89
CA GLU A 125 10.34 0.94 37.32
C GLU A 125 10.30 1.87 36.09
N GLU A 126 9.57 2.98 36.19
CA GLU A 126 9.45 3.95 35.10
C GLU A 126 10.81 4.56 34.73
N CYS A 127 11.09 4.67 33.43
CA CYS A 127 12.24 5.41 32.92
C CYS A 127 11.89 6.87 32.60
N ASP A 128 12.90 7.72 32.51
CA ASP A 128 12.80 9.14 32.13
C ASP A 128 11.96 9.97 33.13
N VAL A 129 11.95 9.56 34.41
CA VAL A 129 11.22 10.23 35.52
C VAL A 129 11.91 11.53 35.94
N GLU A 130 13.24 11.58 35.86
CA GLU A 130 14.02 12.78 36.18
C GLU A 130 14.37 13.59 34.91
N PRO A 131 14.29 14.93 34.95
CA PRO A 131 14.73 15.78 33.83
C PRO A 131 16.23 15.62 33.59
N GLY A 132 16.62 14.85 32.58
CA GLY A 132 18.05 14.63 32.31
C GLY A 132 18.43 13.66 31.19
N GLN A 133 17.46 12.99 30.53
CA GLN A 133 17.74 12.03 29.46
C GLN A 133 18.79 10.97 29.86
N THR A 134 18.81 10.50 31.10
CA THR A 134 19.85 9.57 31.58
C THR A 134 19.67 8.16 31.05
N ASP A 135 18.45 7.80 30.68
CA ASP A 135 18.09 6.43 30.35
C ASP A 135 18.33 6.09 28.88
N TRP A 136 18.32 4.80 28.58
CA TRP A 136 18.72 4.26 27.29
C TRP A 136 17.62 3.41 26.68
N TRP A 137 17.51 3.46 25.36
CA TRP A 137 16.71 2.51 24.60
C TRP A 137 17.47 1.96 23.40
N CYS A 138 17.21 0.71 23.04
CA CYS A 138 17.87 0.06 21.91
C CYS A 138 17.00 0.15 20.65
N CYS A 139 17.52 0.74 19.57
CA CYS A 139 16.76 0.92 18.32
C CYS A 139 16.51 -0.37 17.52
N TRP A 140 16.99 -1.52 18.01
CA TRP A 140 16.68 -2.85 17.45
C TRP A 140 15.67 -3.61 18.30
N CYS A 141 15.99 -3.91 19.56
CA CYS A 141 15.11 -4.72 20.42
C CYS A 141 14.03 -3.91 21.14
N GLN A 142 14.06 -2.57 21.04
CA GLN A 142 13.11 -1.63 21.66
C GLN A 142 13.06 -1.69 23.19
N ARG A 143 14.04 -2.34 23.83
CA ARG A 143 14.16 -2.37 25.29
C ARG A 143 14.61 -1.02 25.83
N CYS A 144 14.05 -0.63 26.96
CA CYS A 144 14.36 0.59 27.70
C CYS A 144 15.00 0.21 29.03
N VAL A 145 16.10 0.88 29.40
CA VAL A 145 16.83 0.61 30.64
C VAL A 145 17.37 1.89 31.24
N HIS A 146 17.34 1.98 32.58
CA HIS A 146 18.09 3.02 33.29
C HIS A 146 19.60 2.88 33.02
N ASP A 147 20.34 3.97 33.19
CA ASP A 147 21.81 3.96 33.06
C ASP A 147 22.46 2.89 33.96
N ASP A 148 22.03 2.81 35.23
CA ASP A 148 22.51 1.82 36.20
C ASP A 148 22.03 0.38 35.93
N CYS A 149 20.94 0.24 35.18
CA CYS A 149 20.38 -1.05 34.79
C CYS A 149 21.03 -1.61 33.52
N LYS A 150 21.54 -0.74 32.64
CA LYS A 150 22.13 -1.12 31.35
C LYS A 150 23.25 -2.18 31.44
N PRO A 151 24.20 -2.12 32.40
CA PRO A 151 25.25 -3.15 32.53
C PRO A 151 24.72 -4.53 32.90
N LYS A 152 23.50 -4.61 33.46
CA LYS A 152 22.86 -5.87 33.89
C LYS A 152 22.21 -6.61 32.71
N LEU A 153 21.97 -5.93 31.58
CA LEU A 153 21.44 -6.56 30.36
C LEU A 153 22.55 -7.28 29.58
N SER A 154 22.18 -8.34 28.85
CA SER A 154 23.05 -8.99 27.86
C SER A 154 23.69 -7.96 26.92
N LYS A 155 24.98 -8.14 26.62
CA LYS A 155 25.69 -7.33 25.62
C LYS A 155 25.22 -7.62 24.18
N ILE A 156 24.65 -8.81 23.96
CA ILE A 156 24.17 -9.29 22.66
C ILE A 156 22.67 -9.01 22.54
N CYS A 157 22.29 -8.34 21.45
CA CYS A 157 20.92 -8.01 21.11
C CYS A 157 20.24 -9.22 20.45
N ASP A 158 19.11 -9.62 21.01
CA ASP A 158 18.24 -10.69 20.50
C ASP A 158 17.09 -10.18 19.59
N PHE A 159 17.12 -8.88 19.24
CA PHE A 159 16.10 -8.17 18.47
C PHE A 159 14.71 -8.09 19.13
N GLY A 160 14.58 -8.50 20.39
CA GLY A 160 13.38 -8.32 21.20
C GLY A 160 12.12 -9.00 20.65
N LYS A 161 10.96 -8.48 21.04
CA LYS A 161 9.64 -9.11 20.77
C LYS A 161 9.29 -9.24 19.29
N PHE A 162 9.84 -8.37 18.44
CA PHE A 162 9.56 -8.37 17.00
C PHE A 162 10.65 -9.04 16.17
N ARG A 163 11.54 -9.84 16.80
CA ARG A 163 12.69 -10.47 16.11
C ARG A 163 12.30 -11.22 14.84
N LEU A 164 11.16 -11.92 14.84
CA LEU A 164 10.74 -12.74 13.70
C LEU A 164 10.35 -11.92 12.47
N MET A 165 10.04 -10.62 12.65
CA MET A 165 9.68 -9.68 11.59
C MET A 165 10.91 -8.90 11.06
N ILE A 166 12.04 -8.96 11.75
CA ILE A 166 13.25 -8.20 11.41
C ILE A 166 14.15 -9.05 10.53
N ILE A 167 14.70 -8.45 9.48
CA ILE A 167 15.85 -8.99 8.75
C ILE A 167 17.10 -8.44 9.45
N PRO A 168 17.82 -9.27 10.22
CA PRO A 168 18.98 -8.79 10.95
C PRO A 168 20.07 -8.32 9.98
N PRO A 169 20.93 -7.36 10.36
CA PRO A 169 22.00 -6.87 9.48
C PRO A 169 22.93 -7.97 8.95
N SER A 170 23.13 -9.05 9.71
CA SER A 170 23.96 -10.20 9.32
C SER A 170 23.33 -11.06 8.22
N SER A 171 22.04 -10.87 7.94
CA SER A 171 21.31 -11.59 6.90
C SER A 171 21.32 -10.87 5.55
N LEU A 172 21.89 -9.66 5.44
CA LEU A 172 21.91 -8.89 4.19
C LEU A 172 23.32 -8.86 3.58
N GLU A 173 23.49 -9.50 2.43
CA GLU A 173 24.71 -9.38 1.63
C GLU A 173 24.56 -8.26 0.60
N VAL A 174 25.43 -7.26 0.68
CA VAL A 174 25.41 -6.11 -0.24
C VAL A 174 26.71 -5.99 -1.03
N ILE A 175 26.60 -5.72 -2.33
CA ILE A 175 27.74 -5.40 -3.18
C ILE A 175 27.84 -3.88 -3.34
N ASN A 176 29.07 -3.38 -3.29
CA ASN A 176 29.40 -1.99 -3.56
C ASN A 176 29.84 -1.84 -5.01
N LEU A 177 28.94 -1.38 -5.87
CA LEU A 177 29.32 -0.99 -7.23
C LEU A 177 29.84 0.45 -7.17
N ARG A 178 31.16 0.60 -7.33
CA ARG A 178 31.79 1.92 -7.44
C ARG A 178 31.46 2.51 -8.82
N SER A 179 30.54 3.46 -8.88
CA SER A 179 30.52 4.42 -10.00
C SER A 179 31.39 5.62 -9.65
N THR A 180 32.00 6.25 -10.65
CA THR A 180 32.91 7.40 -10.55
C THR A 180 32.31 8.64 -9.88
N VAL A 181 31.01 8.66 -9.56
CA VAL A 181 30.31 9.84 -9.03
C VAL A 181 29.56 9.58 -7.71
N ARG A 182 29.05 8.36 -7.43
CA ARG A 182 28.40 8.02 -6.14
C ARG A 182 28.54 6.53 -5.79
N ARG A 183 28.80 6.22 -4.53
CA ARG A 183 28.70 4.84 -3.99
C ARG A 183 27.22 4.42 -3.99
N ARG A 184 26.90 3.25 -4.56
CA ARG A 184 25.58 2.63 -4.50
C ARG A 184 25.74 1.23 -3.93
N LEU A 185 25.04 0.95 -2.83
CA LEU A 185 24.97 -0.39 -2.27
C LEU A 185 23.78 -1.10 -2.88
N TYR A 186 24.00 -2.33 -3.34
CA TYR A 186 22.96 -3.15 -3.93
C TYR A 186 22.80 -4.42 -3.11
N LEU A 187 21.56 -4.77 -2.79
CA LEU A 187 21.26 -6.05 -2.15
C LEU A 187 21.47 -7.18 -3.16
N CYS A 188 22.23 -8.19 -2.77
CA CYS A 188 22.56 -9.33 -3.63
C CYS A 188 21.92 -10.62 -3.17
N SER A 189 21.88 -10.86 -1.86
CA SER A 189 21.25 -12.04 -1.30
C SER A 189 20.72 -11.77 0.11
N ILE A 190 19.80 -12.62 0.56
CA ILE A 190 19.32 -12.65 1.93
C ILE A 190 19.62 -14.04 2.48
N ILE A 191 20.40 -14.11 3.55
CA ILE A 191 20.71 -15.35 4.25
C ILE A 191 19.73 -15.48 5.41
N PRO A 192 18.80 -16.47 5.38
CA PRO A 192 17.86 -16.64 6.48
C PRO A 192 18.59 -16.90 7.80
N PRO A 193 18.24 -16.19 8.90
CA PRO A 193 18.78 -16.49 10.21
C PRO A 193 18.28 -17.87 10.69
N SER A 194 19.00 -18.48 11.63
CA SER A 194 18.61 -19.74 12.28
C SER A 194 17.48 -19.55 13.31
N TRP A 195 16.42 -18.83 12.92
CA TRP A 195 15.24 -18.56 13.75
C TRP A 195 14.07 -19.39 13.24
N PRO A 196 13.57 -20.37 14.01
CA PRO A 196 12.37 -21.11 13.64
C PRO A 196 11.21 -20.15 13.40
N GLN A 197 10.42 -20.41 12.35
CA GLN A 197 9.24 -19.61 11.99
C GLN A 197 9.54 -18.13 11.70
N TRP A 198 10.77 -17.81 11.28
CA TRP A 198 11.10 -16.48 10.79
C TRP A 198 10.18 -16.08 9.63
N ASN A 199 9.53 -14.92 9.77
CA ASN A 199 8.58 -14.40 8.81
C ASN A 199 8.80 -12.87 8.71
N PRO A 200 9.79 -12.44 7.91
CA PRO A 200 10.18 -11.04 7.86
C PRO A 200 9.04 -10.16 7.36
N LEU A 201 8.93 -8.96 7.92
CA LEU A 201 7.96 -7.96 7.52
C LEU A 201 8.58 -6.99 6.52
N ILE A 202 8.01 -6.88 5.32
CA ILE A 202 8.40 -5.88 4.32
C ILE A 202 7.35 -4.78 4.33
N VAL A 203 7.74 -3.55 4.63
CA VAL A 203 6.82 -2.41 4.70
C VAL A 203 6.89 -1.63 3.40
N VAL A 204 5.73 -1.36 2.81
CA VAL A 204 5.60 -0.72 1.51
C VAL A 204 4.61 0.44 1.63
N ALA A 205 5.04 1.64 1.27
CA ALA A 205 4.16 2.80 1.25
C ALA A 205 4.57 3.78 0.16
N ASN A 206 3.63 4.59 -0.31
CA ASN A 206 3.95 5.78 -1.09
C ASN A 206 3.93 6.99 -0.16
N LYS A 207 5.04 7.76 -0.09
CA LYS A 207 5.15 8.90 0.82
C LYS A 207 4.08 9.98 0.64
N LYS A 208 3.46 10.06 -0.55
CA LYS A 208 2.40 11.04 -0.87
C LYS A 208 1.00 10.55 -0.48
N SER A 209 0.83 9.28 -0.11
CA SER A 209 -0.48 8.72 0.25
C SER A 209 -1.00 9.29 1.56
N GLY A 210 -2.33 9.39 1.67
CA GLY A 210 -3.02 9.77 2.91
C GLY A 210 -2.62 11.15 3.44
N ASN A 211 -2.58 12.20 2.62
CA ASN A 211 -2.16 13.55 3.06
C ASN A 211 -0.73 13.61 3.65
N ASN A 212 0.18 12.75 3.18
CA ASN A 212 1.55 12.54 3.69
C ASN A 212 1.70 11.63 4.92
N ASP A 213 0.63 10.98 5.40
CA ASP A 213 0.72 9.91 6.40
C ASP A 213 1.72 8.81 5.97
N GLY A 214 1.82 8.55 4.65
CA GLY A 214 2.76 7.57 4.12
C GLY A 214 4.23 7.87 4.44
N ALA A 215 4.63 9.14 4.49
CA ALA A 215 6.00 9.52 4.84
C ALA A 215 6.32 9.24 6.32
N GLU A 216 5.32 9.44 7.18
CA GLU A 216 5.40 9.18 8.61
C GLU A 216 5.46 7.68 8.90
N ILE A 217 4.59 6.88 8.28
CA ILE A 217 4.66 5.40 8.34
C ILE A 217 6.05 4.90 7.95
N LEU A 218 6.59 5.35 6.82
CA LEU A 218 7.94 4.95 6.39
C LEU A 218 9.00 5.31 7.44
N SER A 219 8.89 6.49 8.06
CA SER A 219 9.79 6.96 9.11
C SER A 219 9.70 6.09 10.37
N LEU A 220 8.49 5.82 10.85
CA LEU A 220 8.23 5.03 12.05
C LEU A 220 8.75 3.58 11.90
N PHE A 221 8.46 2.92 10.78
CA PHE A 221 8.87 1.54 10.58
C PHE A 221 10.38 1.37 10.30
N ARG A 222 11.07 2.39 9.75
CA ARG A 222 12.56 2.36 9.65
C ARG A 222 13.24 2.35 11.02
N ARG A 223 12.58 2.94 12.02
CA ARG A 223 13.06 2.93 13.40
C ARG A 223 12.89 1.59 14.09
N LEU A 224 11.80 0.88 13.78
CA LEU A 224 11.48 -0.41 14.39
C LEU A 224 12.21 -1.58 13.69
N LEU A 225 12.20 -1.60 12.35
CA LEU A 225 12.73 -2.69 11.53
C LEU A 225 14.11 -2.35 10.96
N ASN A 226 14.72 -3.26 10.20
CA ASN A 226 15.87 -2.89 9.38
C ASN A 226 15.42 -1.87 8.33
N PRO A 227 16.07 -0.69 8.19
CA PRO A 227 15.68 0.31 7.21
C PRO A 227 15.61 -0.21 5.76
N ALA A 228 16.34 -1.28 5.44
CA ALA A 228 16.27 -1.93 4.13
C ALA A 228 14.88 -2.55 3.84
N GLN A 229 14.17 -3.04 4.86
CA GLN A 229 12.84 -3.66 4.75
C GLN A 229 11.71 -2.65 4.49
N VAL A 230 11.99 -1.35 4.52
CA VAL A 230 11.00 -0.29 4.42
C VAL A 230 11.13 0.45 3.08
N VAL A 231 10.22 0.14 2.17
CA VAL A 231 10.25 0.50 0.75
C VAL A 231 9.30 1.66 0.47
N ASP A 232 9.86 2.77 -0.01
CA ASP A 232 9.09 3.91 -0.51
C ASP A 232 8.81 3.74 -2.01
N LEU A 233 7.54 3.52 -2.37
CA LEU A 233 7.06 3.38 -3.75
C LEU A 233 7.17 4.65 -4.57
N SER A 234 7.36 5.83 -3.95
CA SER A 234 7.54 7.08 -4.69
C SER A 234 8.98 7.30 -5.16
N GLU A 235 9.93 6.61 -4.54
CA GLU A 235 11.36 6.73 -4.82
C GLU A 235 11.91 5.51 -5.56
N ARG A 236 11.20 4.38 -5.48
CA ARG A 236 11.60 3.12 -6.07
C ARG A 236 10.54 2.62 -7.03
N ASP A 237 11.01 1.98 -8.09
CA ASP A 237 10.12 1.26 -8.99
C ASP A 237 9.38 0.17 -8.17
N PRO A 238 8.05 0.04 -8.29
CA PRO A 238 7.26 -1.17 -8.05
C PRO A 238 8.01 -2.51 -7.95
N VAL A 239 8.94 -2.74 -8.89
CA VAL A 239 9.82 -3.92 -8.95
C VAL A 239 10.63 -4.15 -7.67
N ALA A 240 10.95 -3.13 -6.88
CA ALA A 240 11.73 -3.28 -5.65
C ALA A 240 11.06 -4.16 -4.59
N VAL A 241 9.73 -4.11 -4.46
CA VAL A 241 8.99 -5.04 -3.56
C VAL A 241 9.07 -6.47 -4.07
N LEU A 242 9.03 -6.60 -5.40
CA LEU A 242 9.08 -7.88 -6.08
C LEU A 242 10.43 -8.57 -5.93
N GLU A 243 11.51 -7.79 -5.93
CA GLU A 243 12.87 -8.27 -5.70
C GLU A 243 13.06 -8.79 -4.27
N TRP A 244 12.50 -8.14 -3.25
CA TRP A 244 12.58 -8.64 -1.87
C TRP A 244 11.97 -10.04 -1.75
N CYS A 245 10.80 -10.24 -2.36
CA CYS A 245 10.12 -11.53 -2.34
C CYS A 245 10.92 -12.59 -3.10
N ARG A 246 11.55 -12.23 -4.23
CA ARG A 246 12.44 -13.12 -4.99
C ARG A 246 13.69 -13.52 -4.21
N LEU A 247 14.33 -12.57 -3.52
CA LEU A 247 15.57 -12.82 -2.76
C LEU A 247 15.34 -13.72 -1.54
N LEU A 248 14.14 -13.66 -0.94
CA LEU A 248 13.75 -14.55 0.16
C LEU A 248 13.45 -15.99 -0.30
N ARG A 249 13.21 -16.19 -1.61
CA ARG A 249 12.98 -17.48 -2.27
C ARG A 249 11.91 -18.35 -1.59
N LYS A 250 12.34 -19.24 -0.69
CA LYS A 250 11.50 -20.23 0.02
C LYS A 250 10.99 -19.73 1.36
N VAL A 251 11.51 -18.60 1.85
CA VAL A 251 11.07 -18.01 3.11
C VAL A 251 9.78 -17.26 2.88
N THR A 252 8.72 -17.67 3.56
CA THR A 252 7.47 -16.91 3.59
C THR A 252 7.70 -15.57 4.27
N CYS A 253 7.14 -14.50 3.73
CA CYS A 253 7.18 -13.17 4.35
C CYS A 253 5.78 -12.55 4.44
N THR A 254 5.68 -11.49 5.23
CA THR A 254 4.49 -10.63 5.27
C THR A 254 4.83 -9.29 4.65
N VAL A 255 3.97 -8.80 3.76
CA VAL A 255 4.07 -7.46 3.19
C VAL A 255 3.01 -6.57 3.84
N LEU A 256 3.45 -5.51 4.53
CA LEU A 256 2.57 -4.48 5.06
C LEU A 256 2.46 -3.34 4.07
N VAL A 257 1.29 -3.13 3.47
CA VAL A 257 1.04 -2.07 2.51
C VAL A 257 0.27 -0.92 3.15
N ALA A 258 0.86 0.27 3.15
CA ALA A 258 0.19 1.50 3.56
C ALA A 258 -0.30 2.27 2.33
N GLY A 259 -1.60 2.19 2.06
CA GLY A 259 -2.20 2.67 0.81
C GLY A 259 -3.72 2.59 0.81
N GLY A 260 -4.32 2.94 -0.34
CA GLY A 260 -5.74 2.67 -0.62
C GLY A 260 -5.92 1.43 -1.49
N ASP A 261 -7.17 1.11 -1.85
CA ASP A 261 -7.54 -0.09 -2.60
C ASP A 261 -6.73 -0.28 -3.89
N GLY A 262 -6.55 0.77 -4.72
CA GLY A 262 -5.72 0.68 -5.93
C GLY A 262 -4.24 0.36 -5.67
N THR A 263 -3.66 0.83 -4.55
CA THR A 263 -2.27 0.47 -4.17
C THR A 263 -2.18 -1.00 -3.77
N ILE A 264 -3.20 -1.51 -3.08
CA ILE A 264 -3.27 -2.91 -2.64
C ILE A 264 -3.46 -3.82 -3.87
N ALA A 265 -4.41 -3.50 -4.75
CA ALA A 265 -4.65 -4.24 -5.99
C ALA A 265 -3.40 -4.27 -6.88
N TRP A 266 -2.68 -3.14 -6.99
CA TRP A 266 -1.39 -3.09 -7.70
C TRP A 266 -0.37 -4.06 -7.10
N LEU A 267 -0.20 -4.07 -5.77
CA LEU A 267 0.73 -4.98 -5.08
C LEU A 267 0.34 -6.45 -5.29
N LEU A 268 -0.95 -6.79 -5.14
CA LEU A 268 -1.44 -8.16 -5.33
C LEU A 268 -1.25 -8.64 -6.77
N ASN A 269 -1.45 -7.77 -7.75
CA ASN A 269 -1.17 -8.04 -9.16
C ASN A 269 0.32 -8.28 -9.41
N ALA A 270 1.16 -7.51 -8.73
CA ALA A 270 2.60 -7.65 -8.85
C ALA A 270 3.06 -8.98 -8.25
N ILE A 271 2.61 -9.34 -7.03
CA ILE A 271 2.87 -10.65 -6.40
C ILE A 271 2.42 -11.79 -7.32
N HIS A 272 1.22 -11.70 -7.91
CA HIS A 272 0.70 -12.72 -8.80
C HIS A 272 1.61 -12.96 -10.02
N LYS A 273 2.07 -11.89 -10.66
CA LYS A 273 2.92 -11.95 -11.86
C LYS A 273 4.32 -12.50 -11.60
N LEU A 274 4.75 -12.57 -10.35
CA LEU A 274 6.07 -13.07 -10.00
C LEU A 274 6.18 -14.57 -9.90
N GLU A 275 5.06 -15.28 -9.78
CA GLU A 275 5.04 -16.74 -9.65
C GLU A 275 6.03 -17.24 -8.58
N LEU A 276 5.99 -16.60 -7.41
CA LEU A 276 6.90 -16.88 -6.29
C LEU A 276 6.71 -18.31 -5.75
N GLU A 277 7.81 -18.97 -5.37
CA GLU A 277 7.76 -20.26 -4.67
C GLU A 277 7.03 -20.15 -3.32
N ALA A 278 7.35 -19.10 -2.53
CA ALA A 278 6.67 -18.78 -1.28
C ALA A 278 5.84 -17.51 -1.46
N ILE A 279 4.51 -17.66 -1.47
CA ILE A 279 3.58 -16.55 -1.64
C ILE A 279 3.50 -15.74 -0.34
N PRO A 280 3.76 -14.42 -0.37
CA PRO A 280 3.67 -13.59 0.82
C PRO A 280 2.23 -13.35 1.25
N SER A 281 2.03 -13.22 2.56
CA SER A 281 0.78 -12.70 3.13
C SER A 281 0.77 -11.17 3.12
N VAL A 282 -0.40 -10.54 2.97
CA VAL A 282 -0.52 -9.07 2.91
C VAL A 282 -1.35 -8.50 4.07
N ALA A 283 -0.79 -7.54 4.80
CA ALA A 283 -1.49 -6.71 5.79
C ALA A 283 -1.62 -5.26 5.30
N ILE A 284 -2.62 -4.52 5.81
CA ILE A 284 -2.98 -3.20 5.28
C ILE A 284 -2.91 -2.13 6.37
N ILE A 285 -2.35 -0.97 6.03
CA ILE A 285 -2.60 0.31 6.73
C ILE A 285 -3.47 1.18 5.81
N PRO A 286 -4.72 1.50 6.19
CA PRO A 286 -5.67 2.21 5.33
C PRO A 286 -5.33 3.70 5.21
N LEU A 287 -4.66 4.07 4.11
CA LEU A 287 -4.30 5.47 3.82
C LEU A 287 -5.19 6.12 2.75
N GLY A 288 -6.04 5.35 2.06
CA GLY A 288 -6.95 5.84 1.03
C GLY A 288 -8.22 6.51 1.56
N THR A 289 -9.16 6.83 0.67
CA THR A 289 -10.45 7.48 1.02
C THR A 289 -11.56 6.48 1.33
N GLY A 290 -11.66 5.38 0.55
CA GLY A 290 -12.67 4.32 0.70
C GLY A 290 -12.23 3.23 1.67
N ASN A 291 -11.11 2.56 1.32
CA ASN A 291 -10.46 1.51 2.09
C ASN A 291 -11.39 0.31 2.34
N ASP A 292 -12.17 -0.07 1.32
CA ASP A 292 -13.20 -1.12 1.42
C ASP A 292 -12.58 -2.47 1.80
N LEU A 293 -11.46 -2.85 1.18
CA LEU A 293 -10.76 -4.10 1.52
C LEU A 293 -10.21 -4.10 2.96
N SER A 294 -9.69 -2.96 3.41
CA SER A 294 -9.19 -2.79 4.78
C SER A 294 -10.30 -2.96 5.83
N ARG A 295 -11.50 -2.45 5.55
CA ARG A 295 -12.66 -2.58 6.44
C ARG A 295 -13.07 -4.04 6.58
N VAL A 296 -13.18 -4.76 5.46
CA VAL A 296 -13.56 -6.19 5.43
C VAL A 296 -12.55 -7.07 6.16
N LEU A 297 -11.26 -6.71 6.09
CA LEU A 297 -10.17 -7.41 6.75
C LEU A 297 -9.92 -6.95 8.21
N GLY A 298 -10.73 -6.04 8.75
CA GLY A 298 -10.62 -5.60 10.15
C GLY A 298 -9.48 -4.61 10.43
N TRP A 299 -8.77 -4.12 9.42
CA TRP A 299 -7.72 -3.10 9.59
C TRP A 299 -8.29 -1.68 9.79
N GLY A 300 -9.59 -1.52 9.55
CA GLY A 300 -10.34 -0.30 9.83
C GLY A 300 -10.51 0.61 8.62
N LYS A 301 -11.23 1.71 8.84
CA LYS A 301 -11.57 2.70 7.80
C LYS A 301 -10.43 3.66 7.47
N GLU A 302 -9.57 3.94 8.44
CA GLU A 302 -8.50 4.93 8.36
C GLU A 302 -7.40 4.63 9.37
N HIS A 303 -6.18 5.05 9.06
CA HIS A 303 -5.05 5.00 9.98
C HIS A 303 -5.20 6.09 11.05
N ASP A 304 -5.01 5.71 12.31
CA ASP A 304 -4.87 6.66 13.43
C ASP A 304 -3.38 7.05 13.57
N PRO A 305 -3.03 8.32 13.29
CA PRO A 305 -1.64 8.78 13.36
C PRO A 305 -1.07 8.79 14.79
N ASN A 306 -1.92 8.76 15.82
CA ASN A 306 -1.46 8.73 17.21
C ASN A 306 -1.16 7.31 17.70
N LYS A 307 -1.49 6.29 16.90
CA LYS A 307 -1.29 4.90 17.28
C LYS A 307 0.19 4.54 17.26
N ASP A 308 0.66 3.89 18.32
CA ASP A 308 2.04 3.41 18.37
C ASP A 308 2.29 2.38 17.25
N PRO A 309 3.32 2.56 16.40
CA PRO A 309 3.66 1.58 15.38
C PRO A 309 3.99 0.18 15.94
N ARG A 310 4.36 0.07 17.23
CA ARG A 310 4.57 -1.21 17.92
C ARG A 310 3.26 -1.97 18.11
N ASP A 311 2.14 -1.28 18.31
CA ASP A 311 0.81 -1.91 18.41
C ASP A 311 0.41 -2.50 17.06
N ILE A 312 0.76 -1.82 15.96
CA ILE A 312 0.53 -2.35 14.61
C ILE A 312 1.34 -3.63 14.38
N LEU A 313 2.61 -3.67 14.80
CA LEU A 313 3.42 -4.90 14.70
C LEU A 313 2.81 -6.04 15.53
N GLN A 314 2.29 -5.75 16.72
CA GLN A 314 1.62 -6.74 17.57
C GLN A 314 0.33 -7.25 16.94
N GLU A 315 -0.51 -6.38 16.38
CA GLU A 315 -1.71 -6.77 15.62
C GLU A 315 -1.35 -7.69 14.44
N ILE A 316 -0.25 -7.42 13.74
CA ILE A 316 0.21 -8.29 12.63
C ILE A 316 0.69 -9.65 13.15
N GLN A 317 1.33 -9.71 14.32
CA GLN A 317 1.74 -11.00 14.93
C GLN A 317 0.52 -11.86 15.32
N LEU A 318 -0.58 -11.22 15.74
CA LEU A 318 -1.81 -11.88 16.16
C LEU A 318 -2.78 -12.15 15.00
N ALA A 319 -2.63 -11.45 13.88
CA ALA A 319 -3.51 -11.56 12.73
C ALA A 319 -3.51 -12.97 12.12
N GLN A 320 -4.68 -13.37 11.61
CA GLN A 320 -4.86 -14.67 10.98
C GLN A 320 -4.72 -14.55 9.47
N LYS A 321 -4.26 -15.63 8.83
CA LYS A 321 -4.26 -15.72 7.37
C LYS A 321 -5.66 -16.05 6.87
N ILE A 322 -6.12 -15.32 5.86
CA ILE A 322 -7.34 -15.59 5.13
C ILE A 322 -7.05 -15.53 3.63
N GLU A 323 -7.69 -16.39 2.87
CA GLU A 323 -7.63 -16.32 1.42
C GLU A 323 -8.66 -15.31 0.89
N LEU A 324 -8.27 -14.56 -0.15
CA LEU A 324 -9.10 -13.64 -0.90
C LEU A 324 -9.13 -14.10 -2.36
N ASP A 325 -10.32 -14.30 -2.91
CA ASP A 325 -10.44 -14.71 -4.32
C ASP A 325 -9.98 -13.59 -5.26
N ARG A 326 -9.21 -13.98 -6.26
CA ARG A 326 -8.77 -13.13 -7.37
C ARG A 326 -9.58 -13.50 -8.60
N TRP A 327 -10.10 -12.48 -9.28
CA TRP A 327 -10.93 -12.65 -10.46
C TRP A 327 -10.25 -12.07 -11.70
N THR A 328 -10.26 -12.80 -12.80
CA THR A 328 -9.78 -12.31 -14.09
C THR A 328 -10.93 -11.69 -14.86
N VAL A 329 -10.76 -10.43 -15.27
CA VAL A 329 -11.69 -9.71 -16.14
C VAL A 329 -11.09 -9.61 -17.54
N THR A 330 -11.70 -10.34 -18.47
CA THR A 330 -11.27 -10.40 -19.86
C THR A 330 -12.18 -9.55 -20.72
N VAL A 331 -11.67 -8.47 -21.32
CA VAL A 331 -12.42 -7.55 -22.18
C VAL A 331 -12.06 -7.78 -23.65
N LYS A 332 -13.08 -8.04 -24.49
CA LYS A 332 -12.98 -8.30 -25.92
C LYS A 332 -13.79 -7.26 -26.70
N PRO A 333 -13.15 -6.30 -27.38
CA PRO A 333 -13.84 -5.32 -28.22
C PRO A 333 -14.55 -5.98 -29.43
N TYR A 334 -15.69 -5.45 -29.87
CA TYR A 334 -16.43 -5.99 -31.01
C TYR A 334 -15.78 -5.73 -32.39
N GLY A 335 -14.83 -4.78 -32.49
CA GLY A 335 -14.25 -4.34 -33.77
C GLY A 335 -12.75 -4.55 -33.87
N GLY A 336 -12.31 -5.70 -34.38
CA GLY A 336 -10.94 -5.94 -34.84
C GLY A 336 -10.95 -6.41 -36.29
N LEU A 337 -10.46 -5.59 -37.22
CA LEU A 337 -10.30 -5.90 -38.66
C LEU A 337 -9.24 -7.00 -38.89
N GLY A 338 -9.52 -8.25 -38.52
CA GLY A 338 -8.71 -9.44 -38.85
C GLY A 338 -7.28 -9.50 -38.28
N LEU A 339 -6.72 -8.38 -37.82
CA LEU A 339 -5.50 -8.28 -37.02
C LEU A 339 -5.90 -8.49 -35.56
N ARG A 340 -5.32 -9.52 -34.92
CA ARG A 340 -5.53 -9.93 -33.52
C ARG A 340 -6.10 -8.79 -32.65
N SER A 341 -7.42 -8.78 -32.43
CA SER A 341 -8.04 -7.88 -31.46
C SER A 341 -7.35 -8.12 -30.11
N SER A 342 -6.64 -7.11 -29.60
CA SER A 342 -5.88 -7.23 -28.37
C SER A 342 -6.86 -7.29 -27.19
N GLN A 343 -7.19 -8.51 -26.77
CA GLN A 343 -7.93 -8.76 -25.54
C GLN A 343 -7.21 -8.10 -24.37
N GLN A 344 -7.94 -7.31 -23.59
CA GLN A 344 -7.42 -6.70 -22.37
C GLN A 344 -7.75 -7.61 -21.17
N ILE A 345 -6.77 -7.79 -20.29
CA ILE A 345 -6.90 -8.63 -19.10
C ILE A 345 -6.62 -7.77 -17.88
N PHE A 346 -7.59 -7.75 -16.97
CA PHE A 346 -7.50 -7.10 -15.67
C PHE A 346 -7.72 -8.14 -14.56
N TYR A 347 -7.31 -7.78 -13.34
CA TYR A 347 -7.58 -8.56 -12.15
C TYR A 347 -8.41 -7.72 -11.19
N MET A 348 -9.41 -8.33 -10.57
CA MET A 348 -10.34 -7.72 -9.62
C MET A 348 -10.25 -8.44 -8.26
N TYR A 349 -10.25 -7.66 -7.19
CA TYR A 349 -10.19 -8.12 -5.80
C TYR A 349 -11.37 -7.64 -4.95
N ASN A 350 -11.89 -6.45 -5.22
CA ASN A 350 -12.97 -5.85 -4.43
C ASN A 350 -14.28 -5.92 -5.20
N TYR A 351 -14.40 -5.13 -6.27
CA TYR A 351 -15.61 -5.04 -7.06
C TYR A 351 -15.38 -4.34 -8.40
N LEU A 352 -16.29 -4.61 -9.33
CA LEU A 352 -16.38 -3.98 -10.65
C LEU A 352 -17.74 -3.34 -10.79
N SER A 353 -17.81 -2.14 -11.34
CA SER A 353 -19.09 -1.52 -11.70
C SER A 353 -19.11 -0.97 -13.12
N VAL A 354 -20.31 -0.96 -13.68
CA VAL A 354 -20.64 -0.41 -15.01
C VAL A 354 -21.80 0.55 -14.83
N GLY A 355 -21.72 1.73 -15.45
CA GLY A 355 -22.78 2.76 -15.37
C GLY A 355 -22.48 3.88 -14.37
N VAL A 356 -23.53 4.39 -13.70
CA VAL A 356 -23.45 5.66 -12.95
C VAL A 356 -22.43 5.63 -11.81
N ASP A 357 -22.26 4.49 -11.12
CA ASP A 357 -21.23 4.33 -10.08
C ASP A 357 -19.80 4.52 -10.64
N ALA A 358 -19.52 3.85 -11.76
CA ALA A 358 -18.26 4.02 -12.47
C ALA A 358 -18.10 5.43 -13.06
N GLN A 359 -19.20 6.08 -13.48
CA GLN A 359 -19.18 7.43 -14.04
C GLN A 359 -18.79 8.47 -12.98
N VAL A 360 -19.33 8.36 -11.76
CA VAL A 360 -18.92 9.20 -10.61
C VAL A 360 -17.43 9.01 -10.33
N THR A 361 -16.96 7.76 -10.31
CA THR A 361 -15.55 7.41 -10.10
C THR A 361 -14.65 7.99 -11.20
N LEU A 362 -15.09 7.91 -12.47
CA LEU A 362 -14.37 8.46 -13.62
C LEU A 362 -14.25 9.99 -13.57
N ASN A 363 -15.33 10.68 -13.21
CA ASN A 363 -15.32 12.14 -13.06
C ASN A 363 -14.38 12.57 -11.93
N PHE A 364 -14.43 11.88 -10.79
CA PHE A 364 -13.49 12.10 -9.68
C PHE A 364 -12.03 11.89 -10.11
N HIS A 365 -11.72 10.80 -10.83
CA HIS A 365 -10.37 10.50 -11.30
C HIS A 365 -9.83 11.61 -12.21
N ARG A 366 -10.62 12.03 -13.21
CA ARG A 366 -10.26 13.14 -14.12
C ARG A 366 -9.99 14.44 -13.36
N THR A 367 -10.79 14.74 -12.34
CA THR A 367 -10.56 15.92 -11.49
C THR A 367 -9.28 15.79 -10.67
N ARG A 368 -8.99 14.61 -10.12
CA ARG A 368 -7.76 14.35 -9.34
C ARG A 368 -6.49 14.51 -10.19
N GLU A 369 -6.55 14.19 -11.47
CA GLU A 369 -5.44 14.38 -12.42
C GLU A 369 -5.32 15.81 -12.95
N SER A 370 -6.33 16.65 -12.72
CA SER A 370 -6.31 18.02 -13.21
C SER A 370 -5.26 18.88 -12.51
N ARG A 371 -4.63 19.79 -13.25
CA ARG A 371 -3.67 20.77 -12.70
C ARG A 371 -4.27 21.69 -11.62
N PHE A 372 -5.61 21.74 -11.54
CA PHE A 372 -6.35 22.59 -10.61
C PHE A 372 -6.72 21.86 -9.30
N TYR A 373 -6.33 20.60 -9.16
CA TYR A 373 -6.45 19.86 -7.91
C TYR A 373 -5.31 20.26 -6.95
N PHE A 374 -5.48 21.43 -6.32
CA PHE A 374 -4.46 22.03 -5.45
C PHE A 374 -4.42 21.45 -4.03
N TYR A 375 -5.49 20.79 -3.58
CA TYR A 375 -5.65 20.29 -2.22
C TYR A 375 -6.12 18.84 -2.22
N SER A 376 -5.28 17.93 -1.73
CA SER A 376 -5.66 16.55 -1.48
C SER A 376 -5.96 16.36 0.00
N SER A 377 -7.24 16.17 0.34
CA SER A 377 -7.66 15.73 1.66
C SER A 377 -8.75 14.67 1.55
N ARG A 378 -8.81 13.71 2.47
CA ARG A 378 -9.86 12.66 2.47
C ARG A 378 -11.27 13.27 2.56
N LEU A 379 -11.46 14.30 3.39
CA LEU A 379 -12.75 15.00 3.51
C LEU A 379 -13.13 15.69 2.20
N PHE A 380 -12.18 16.40 1.58
CA PHE A 380 -12.40 17.04 0.29
C PHE A 380 -12.70 16.00 -0.79
N ASN A 381 -12.02 14.86 -0.78
CA ASN A 381 -12.29 13.77 -1.71
C ASN A 381 -13.72 13.23 -1.54
N LYS A 382 -14.15 12.96 -0.31
CA LYS A 382 -15.53 12.53 -0.03
C LYS A 382 -16.55 13.56 -0.50
N LEU A 383 -16.28 14.85 -0.29
CA LEU A 383 -17.14 15.94 -0.78
C LEU A 383 -17.20 15.96 -2.32
N LEU A 384 -16.07 15.79 -3.00
CA LEU A 384 -16.05 15.71 -4.46
C LEU A 384 -16.88 14.53 -4.97
N TYR A 385 -16.76 13.35 -4.36
CA TYR A 385 -17.61 12.18 -4.69
C TYR A 385 -19.09 12.51 -4.52
N LEU A 386 -19.46 13.18 -3.43
CA LEU A 386 -20.84 13.64 -3.21
C LEU A 386 -21.30 14.62 -4.30
N CYS A 387 -20.48 15.61 -4.65
CA CYS A 387 -20.80 16.58 -5.70
C CYS A 387 -21.01 15.92 -7.07
N PHE A 388 -20.12 14.99 -7.46
CA PHE A 388 -20.28 14.24 -8.71
C PHE A 388 -21.49 13.30 -8.67
N GLY A 389 -21.79 12.70 -7.52
CA GLY A 389 -23.01 11.93 -7.31
C GLY A 389 -24.26 12.79 -7.55
N MET A 390 -24.30 14.00 -6.97
CA MET A 390 -25.40 14.96 -7.17
C MET A 390 -25.50 15.44 -8.63
N GLN A 391 -24.38 15.70 -9.29
CA GLN A 391 -24.37 16.07 -10.72
C GLN A 391 -25.05 15.00 -11.58
N GLN A 392 -24.77 13.72 -11.32
CA GLN A 392 -25.36 12.60 -12.06
C GLN A 392 -26.86 12.40 -11.79
N VAL A 393 -27.40 12.90 -10.66
CA VAL A 393 -28.86 12.96 -10.44
C VAL A 393 -29.53 13.84 -11.50
N VAL A 394 -28.83 14.89 -11.95
CA VAL A 394 -29.32 15.86 -12.94
C VAL A 394 -29.03 15.41 -14.36
N GLU A 395 -27.79 15.04 -14.68
CA GLU A 395 -27.35 14.72 -16.05
C GLU A 395 -27.87 13.37 -16.55
N ARG A 396 -27.96 12.37 -15.65
CA ARG A 396 -28.45 11.02 -15.95
C ARG A 396 -27.79 10.37 -17.18
N ASP A 397 -26.47 10.53 -17.33
CA ASP A 397 -25.70 10.04 -18.48
C ASP A 397 -25.86 8.53 -18.73
N CYS A 398 -26.12 7.77 -17.66
CA CYS A 398 -26.26 6.31 -17.69
C CYS A 398 -27.71 5.82 -17.77
N LYS A 399 -28.68 6.69 -18.08
CA LYS A 399 -30.10 6.33 -18.17
C LYS A 399 -30.33 5.19 -19.18
N ASN A 400 -31.21 4.25 -18.82
CA ASN A 400 -31.54 3.06 -19.60
C ASN A 400 -30.36 2.12 -19.84
N LEU A 401 -29.46 1.96 -18.86
CA LEU A 401 -28.31 1.07 -18.99
C LEU A 401 -28.75 -0.36 -19.35
N ASN A 402 -29.90 -0.81 -18.85
CA ASN A 402 -30.50 -2.10 -19.17
C ASN A 402 -30.76 -2.37 -20.66
N LYS A 403 -30.89 -1.32 -21.48
CA LYS A 403 -31.01 -1.46 -22.94
C LYS A 403 -29.66 -1.48 -23.66
N ASN A 404 -28.61 -1.08 -22.96
CA ASN A 404 -27.26 -0.92 -23.50
C ASN A 404 -26.32 -2.05 -23.08
N ILE A 405 -26.76 -2.93 -22.17
CA ILE A 405 -25.99 -4.08 -21.73
C ILE A 405 -26.84 -5.35 -21.72
N GLU A 406 -26.20 -6.49 -21.93
CA GLU A 406 -26.76 -7.80 -21.56
C GLU A 406 -25.91 -8.41 -20.45
N LEU A 407 -26.56 -9.03 -19.46
CA LEU A 407 -25.92 -9.70 -18.33
C LEU A 407 -26.24 -11.19 -18.38
N TYR A 408 -25.22 -12.01 -18.17
CA TYR A 408 -25.34 -13.45 -18.01
C TYR A 408 -24.64 -13.87 -16.72
N LEU A 409 -25.34 -14.65 -15.90
CA LEU A 409 -24.84 -15.24 -14.66
C LEU A 409 -24.81 -16.75 -14.84
N ASP A 410 -23.61 -17.35 -14.75
CA ASP A 410 -23.40 -18.78 -15.02
C ASP A 410 -24.03 -19.25 -16.34
N ASP A 411 -23.80 -18.45 -17.39
CA ASP A 411 -24.31 -18.61 -18.76
C ASP A 411 -25.84 -18.44 -18.94
N GLU A 412 -26.59 -18.18 -17.88
CA GLU A 412 -28.01 -17.84 -17.94
C GLU A 412 -28.22 -16.33 -18.09
N LYS A 413 -29.04 -15.92 -19.06
CA LYS A 413 -29.34 -14.50 -19.30
C LYS A 413 -30.24 -13.97 -18.17
N VAL A 414 -29.85 -12.84 -17.59
CA VAL A 414 -30.64 -12.16 -16.55
C VAL A 414 -31.41 -10.99 -17.15
N ASP A 415 -32.71 -10.95 -16.87
CA ASP A 415 -33.56 -9.82 -17.24
C ASP A 415 -33.28 -8.63 -16.32
N LEU A 416 -32.80 -7.53 -16.91
CA LEU A 416 -32.42 -6.34 -16.18
C LEU A 416 -33.61 -5.36 -16.05
N PRO A 417 -33.94 -4.92 -14.83
CA PRO A 417 -34.91 -3.84 -14.64
C PRO A 417 -34.38 -2.51 -15.18
N SER A 418 -35.17 -1.43 -15.11
CA SER A 418 -34.71 -0.09 -15.51
C SER A 418 -33.63 0.41 -14.55
N ILE A 419 -32.36 0.17 -14.88
CA ILE A 419 -31.19 0.46 -14.03
C ILE A 419 -30.27 1.47 -14.68
N GLU A 420 -29.42 2.08 -13.86
CA GLU A 420 -28.36 3.00 -14.29
C GLU A 420 -26.97 2.49 -13.90
N SER A 421 -26.86 1.43 -13.09
CA SER A 421 -25.60 0.74 -12.83
C SER A 421 -25.79 -0.74 -12.44
N ILE A 422 -24.80 -1.56 -12.77
CA ILE A 422 -24.56 -2.86 -12.14
C ILE A 422 -23.26 -2.81 -11.33
N VAL A 423 -23.26 -3.47 -10.17
CA VAL A 423 -22.08 -3.65 -9.33
C VAL A 423 -21.90 -5.14 -9.08
N ILE A 424 -20.69 -5.63 -9.34
CA ILE A 424 -20.28 -7.02 -9.19
C ILE A 424 -19.26 -7.05 -8.06
N LEU A 425 -19.61 -7.67 -6.93
CA LEU A 425 -18.90 -7.61 -5.67
C LEU A 425 -18.20 -8.94 -5.39
N ASN A 426 -16.95 -8.87 -4.95
CA ASN A 426 -16.23 -9.97 -4.32
C ASN A 426 -16.17 -9.79 -2.78
N ILE A 427 -16.32 -8.57 -2.29
CA ILE A 427 -16.25 -8.25 -0.86
C ILE A 427 -17.54 -7.58 -0.36
N PRO A 428 -17.90 -7.77 0.93
CA PRO A 428 -19.07 -7.13 1.56
C PRO A 428 -18.80 -5.67 1.94
N SER A 429 -18.29 -4.88 0.98
CA SER A 429 -18.02 -3.45 1.17
C SER A 429 -17.95 -2.75 -0.18
N TRP A 430 -18.77 -1.73 -0.35
CA TRP A 430 -18.80 -0.85 -1.50
C TRP A 430 -18.89 0.61 -1.06
N ALA A 431 -18.32 1.52 -1.84
CA ALA A 431 -18.39 2.97 -1.64
C ALA A 431 -18.12 3.42 -0.19
N ALA A 432 -16.99 2.98 0.37
CA ALA A 432 -16.51 3.32 1.71
C ALA A 432 -17.28 2.66 2.87
N GLY A 433 -17.67 1.40 2.71
CA GLY A 433 -18.18 0.55 3.80
C GLY A 433 -19.65 0.13 3.71
N VAL A 434 -20.34 0.42 2.61
CA VAL A 434 -21.74 -0.01 2.44
C VAL A 434 -21.77 -1.49 2.06
N ASP A 435 -22.40 -2.31 2.89
CA ASP A 435 -22.64 -3.73 2.61
C ASP A 435 -23.88 -3.89 1.74
N LEU A 436 -23.70 -3.76 0.41
CA LEU A 436 -24.81 -3.84 -0.54
C LEU A 436 -25.53 -5.20 -0.49
N TRP A 437 -24.80 -6.31 -0.35
CA TRP A 437 -25.45 -7.61 -0.43
C TRP A 437 -26.35 -7.86 0.78
N ASN A 438 -25.85 -7.59 1.99
CA ASN A 438 -26.55 -7.91 3.22
C ASN A 438 -27.56 -6.84 3.68
N MET A 439 -27.52 -5.63 3.11
CA MET A 439 -28.42 -4.53 3.48
C MET A 439 -29.91 -4.89 3.33
N GLY A 440 -30.62 -5.01 4.45
CA GLY A 440 -32.05 -5.33 4.44
C GLY A 440 -32.38 -6.80 4.14
N LEU A 441 -31.41 -7.72 4.33
CA LEU A 441 -31.64 -9.18 4.23
C LEU A 441 -32.22 -9.83 5.50
N GLU A 442 -32.69 -9.05 6.49
CA GLU A 442 -33.34 -9.63 7.68
C GLU A 442 -34.50 -10.57 7.26
N GLY A 443 -34.30 -11.89 7.40
CA GLY A 443 -35.31 -12.92 7.10
C GLY A 443 -35.33 -13.52 5.69
N TYR A 444 -34.36 -13.25 4.81
CA TYR A 444 -34.34 -13.79 3.44
C TYR A 444 -33.29 -14.91 3.23
N GLU A 445 -33.62 -16.15 3.59
CA GLU A 445 -32.77 -17.35 3.37
C GLU A 445 -32.55 -17.71 1.88
N LYS A 446 -33.31 -17.10 0.97
CA LYS A 446 -33.26 -17.41 -0.48
C LYS A 446 -31.94 -17.00 -1.14
N TYR A 447 -31.24 -16.01 -0.57
CA TYR A 447 -29.96 -15.52 -1.10
C TYR A 447 -28.81 -16.09 -0.27
N GLY A 448 -27.79 -16.63 -0.94
CA GLY A 448 -26.61 -17.16 -0.27
C GLY A 448 -25.86 -16.08 0.52
N LYS A 449 -25.12 -16.51 1.54
CA LYS A 449 -24.23 -15.62 2.29
C LYS A 449 -23.06 -15.20 1.40
N GLN A 450 -22.76 -13.90 1.36
CA GLN A 450 -21.57 -13.41 0.66
C GLN A 450 -20.30 -13.84 1.40
N SER A 451 -19.29 -14.25 0.63
CA SER A 451 -17.95 -14.56 1.13
C SER A 451 -16.89 -14.02 0.17
N ILE A 452 -15.70 -13.73 0.70
CA ILE A 452 -14.58 -13.22 -0.09
C ILE A 452 -13.72 -14.34 -0.73
N ASN A 453 -14.10 -15.60 -0.48
CA ASN A 453 -13.26 -16.76 -0.75
C ASN A 453 -14.02 -18.05 -1.12
N ASP A 454 -15.24 -17.93 -1.62
CA ASP A 454 -16.11 -19.07 -1.97
C ASP A 454 -16.20 -19.34 -3.47
N GLY A 455 -15.45 -18.61 -4.30
CA GLY A 455 -15.47 -18.73 -5.76
C GLY A 455 -16.76 -18.20 -6.38
N LYS A 456 -17.46 -17.26 -5.72
CA LYS A 456 -18.66 -16.60 -6.23
C LYS A 456 -18.54 -15.07 -6.15
N LEU A 457 -19.35 -14.41 -6.96
CA LEU A 457 -19.51 -12.96 -6.98
C LEU A 457 -20.98 -12.60 -6.82
N GLU A 458 -21.25 -11.59 -6.03
CA GLU A 458 -22.59 -11.03 -5.85
C GLU A 458 -22.84 -9.93 -6.89
N VAL A 459 -23.99 -10.00 -7.57
CA VAL A 459 -24.37 -9.01 -8.57
C VAL A 459 -25.60 -8.25 -8.13
N VAL A 460 -25.47 -6.93 -8.06
CA VAL A 460 -26.54 -6.02 -7.66
C VAL A 460 -26.74 -4.91 -8.70
N ALA A 461 -27.98 -4.42 -8.78
CA ALA A 461 -28.39 -3.38 -9.69
C ALA A 461 -28.80 -2.12 -8.93
N LEU A 462 -28.44 -0.96 -9.49
CA LEU A 462 -28.72 0.35 -8.92
C LEU A 462 -29.56 1.18 -9.91
N TYR A 463 -30.64 1.78 -9.41
CA TYR A 463 -31.60 2.49 -10.24
C TYR A 463 -31.17 3.91 -10.65
N SER A 464 -30.36 4.57 -9.84
CA SER A 464 -29.88 5.94 -10.08
C SER A 464 -28.78 6.33 -9.09
N SER A 465 -28.14 7.48 -9.33
CA SER A 465 -27.26 8.13 -8.34
C SER A 465 -28.01 8.55 -7.06
N PHE A 466 -29.30 8.89 -7.15
CA PHE A 466 -30.12 9.16 -5.96
C PHE A 466 -30.31 7.89 -5.13
N HIS A 467 -30.54 6.75 -5.80
CA HIS A 467 -30.60 5.45 -5.12
C HIS A 467 -29.28 5.12 -4.43
N MET A 468 -28.13 5.38 -5.07
CA MET A 468 -26.81 5.23 -4.43
C MET A 468 -26.69 6.07 -3.15
N ALA A 469 -27.13 7.32 -3.17
CA ALA A 469 -27.10 8.19 -1.99
C ALA A 469 -27.99 7.64 -0.87
N GLN A 470 -29.20 7.15 -1.19
CA GLN A 470 -30.09 6.52 -0.22
C GLN A 470 -29.48 5.26 0.40
N LEU A 471 -28.77 4.44 -0.38
CA LEU A 471 -28.05 3.26 0.12
C LEU A 471 -26.95 3.65 1.11
N GLN A 472 -26.17 4.70 0.81
CA GLN A 472 -25.11 5.17 1.71
C GLN A 472 -25.62 5.64 3.08
N VAL A 473 -26.88 6.09 3.16
CA VAL A 473 -27.52 6.50 4.42
C VAL A 473 -28.50 5.47 4.99
N GLY A 474 -28.58 4.27 4.38
CA GLY A 474 -29.45 3.18 4.85
C GLY A 474 -30.95 3.39 4.65
N LEU A 475 -31.36 4.27 3.72
CA LEU A 475 -32.77 4.59 3.42
C LEU A 475 -33.35 3.79 2.24
N SER A 476 -32.57 2.91 1.63
CA SER A 476 -33.01 2.04 0.53
C SER A 476 -32.36 0.66 0.62
N GLN A 477 -32.75 -0.25 -0.27
CA GLN A 477 -32.14 -1.57 -0.45
C GLN A 477 -31.78 -1.78 -1.92
N PRO A 478 -30.67 -2.48 -2.22
CA PRO A 478 -30.27 -2.71 -3.60
C PRO A 478 -31.10 -3.83 -4.24
N TYR A 479 -31.17 -3.82 -5.58
CA TYR A 479 -31.81 -4.90 -6.32
C TYR A 479 -30.81 -6.03 -6.56
N ARG A 480 -31.03 -7.19 -5.94
CA ARG A 480 -30.14 -8.35 -6.04
C ARG A 480 -30.45 -9.12 -7.32
N LEU A 481 -29.46 -9.23 -8.20
CA LEU A 481 -29.59 -9.97 -9.46
C LEU A 481 -29.21 -11.44 -9.29
N GLY A 482 -28.24 -11.74 -8.43
CA GLY A 482 -27.86 -13.12 -8.10
C GLY A 482 -26.43 -13.25 -7.61
N GLN A 483 -26.02 -14.50 -7.38
CA GLN A 483 -24.63 -14.90 -7.15
C GLN A 483 -24.20 -15.81 -8.31
N ALA A 484 -22.96 -15.67 -8.79
CA ALA A 484 -22.45 -16.46 -9.91
C ALA A 484 -20.95 -16.73 -9.79
N SER A 485 -20.47 -17.83 -10.37
CA SER A 485 -19.04 -18.16 -10.49
C SER A 485 -18.44 -17.74 -11.83
N SER A 486 -19.28 -17.44 -12.83
CA SER A 486 -18.88 -16.90 -14.13
C SER A 486 -19.87 -15.83 -14.56
N ILE A 487 -19.37 -14.61 -14.81
CA ILE A 487 -20.20 -13.49 -15.23
C ILE A 487 -19.78 -13.05 -16.63
N LYS A 488 -20.75 -12.88 -17.52
CA LYS A 488 -20.53 -12.33 -18.86
C LYS A 488 -21.40 -11.12 -19.07
N VAL A 489 -20.80 -10.03 -19.54
CA VAL A 489 -21.48 -8.78 -19.81
C VAL A 489 -21.17 -8.34 -21.23
N LYS A 490 -22.21 -8.06 -22.01
CA LYS A 490 -22.10 -7.49 -23.34
C LYS A 490 -22.46 -6.03 -23.27
N ILE A 491 -21.51 -5.14 -23.50
CA ILE A 491 -21.71 -3.68 -23.59
C ILE A 491 -21.99 -3.33 -25.05
N ILE A 492 -23.23 -2.97 -25.36
CA ILE A 492 -23.70 -2.60 -26.71
C ILE A 492 -23.35 -1.15 -27.03
N LYS A 493 -23.46 -0.26 -26.04
CA LYS A 493 -23.15 1.18 -26.15
C LYS A 493 -22.10 1.56 -25.12
N SER A 494 -21.15 2.42 -25.50
CA SER A 494 -20.09 2.88 -24.62
C SER A 494 -20.62 3.46 -23.30
N CYS A 495 -19.94 3.18 -22.20
CA CYS A 495 -20.27 3.66 -20.87
C CYS A 495 -19.04 3.68 -19.96
N ALA A 496 -19.15 4.30 -18.79
CA ALA A 496 -18.11 4.21 -17.77
C ALA A 496 -18.06 2.82 -17.12
N MET A 497 -16.85 2.37 -16.81
CA MET A 497 -16.54 1.13 -16.12
C MET A 497 -15.40 1.37 -15.13
N GLN A 498 -15.39 0.66 -14.02
CA GLN A 498 -14.28 0.71 -13.05
C GLN A 498 -14.04 -0.66 -12.44
N ILE A 499 -12.79 -0.92 -12.05
CA ILE A 499 -12.39 -2.09 -11.25
C ILE A 499 -11.57 -1.60 -10.07
N ASP A 500 -11.95 -1.99 -8.85
CA ASP A 500 -11.23 -1.68 -7.61
C ASP A 500 -10.87 -0.18 -7.43
N GLY A 501 -11.72 0.71 -7.96
CA GLY A 501 -11.55 2.16 -7.90
C GLY A 501 -10.74 2.78 -9.05
N GLU A 502 -10.30 2.00 -10.04
CA GLU A 502 -9.62 2.47 -11.25
C GLU A 502 -10.61 2.56 -12.43
N PRO A 503 -11.07 3.77 -12.82
CA PRO A 503 -12.13 3.94 -13.81
C PRO A 503 -11.60 4.22 -15.22
N TRP A 504 -12.39 3.86 -16.24
CA TRP A 504 -12.18 4.26 -17.63
C TRP A 504 -13.50 4.34 -18.40
N TYR A 505 -13.43 4.87 -19.62
CA TYR A 505 -14.55 4.87 -20.54
C TYR A 505 -14.45 3.68 -21.49
N GLN A 506 -15.41 2.77 -21.42
CA GLN A 506 -15.39 1.48 -22.14
C GLN A 506 -16.20 1.59 -23.44
N HIS A 507 -15.58 1.24 -24.56
CA HIS A 507 -16.24 1.10 -25.86
C HIS A 507 -17.01 -0.24 -25.96
N PRO A 508 -17.92 -0.42 -26.95
CA PRO A 508 -18.68 -1.65 -27.10
C PRO A 508 -17.79 -2.89 -27.12
N CYS A 509 -18.09 -3.81 -26.21
CA CYS A 509 -17.28 -5.00 -25.98
C CYS A 509 -18.11 -6.11 -25.34
N GLU A 510 -17.55 -7.30 -25.32
CA GLU A 510 -17.95 -8.34 -24.39
C GLU A 510 -16.85 -8.48 -23.34
N PHE A 511 -17.21 -8.54 -22.06
CA PHE A 511 -16.27 -8.93 -21.03
C PHE A 511 -16.77 -10.09 -20.18
N ASN A 512 -15.82 -10.91 -19.74
CA ASN A 512 -16.06 -12.11 -18.94
C ASN A 512 -15.25 -12.01 -17.64
N ILE A 513 -15.89 -12.30 -16.52
CA ILE A 513 -15.28 -12.39 -15.20
C ILE A 513 -15.27 -13.85 -14.78
N LYS A 514 -14.08 -14.38 -14.49
CA LYS A 514 -13.89 -15.77 -14.06
C LYS A 514 -12.90 -15.85 -12.92
N TYR A 515 -13.09 -16.86 -12.06
CA TYR A 515 -12.16 -17.17 -10.99
C TYR A 515 -10.74 -17.40 -11.56
N CYS A 516 -9.73 -16.83 -10.90
CA CYS A 516 -8.32 -17.00 -11.24
C CYS A 516 -7.64 -17.93 -10.25
N ASN A 517 -7.48 -17.48 -9.01
CA ASN A 517 -6.84 -18.15 -7.88
C ASN A 517 -7.11 -17.31 -6.62
N LYS A 518 -6.30 -17.46 -5.57
CA LYS A 518 -6.42 -16.69 -4.33
C LYS A 518 -5.16 -15.89 -4.00
N ALA A 519 -5.34 -14.87 -3.17
CA ALA A 519 -4.29 -14.12 -2.51
C ALA A 519 -4.39 -14.29 -0.99
N THR A 520 -3.26 -14.54 -0.34
CA THR A 520 -3.22 -14.67 1.12
C THR A 520 -3.16 -13.28 1.77
N MET A 521 -4.19 -12.95 2.52
CA MET A 521 -4.32 -11.70 3.28
C MET A 521 -4.20 -11.97 4.78
N LEU A 522 -3.84 -10.96 5.56
CA LEU A 522 -3.98 -10.98 7.01
C LEU A 522 -5.26 -10.28 7.42
N VAL A 523 -6.04 -10.93 8.29
CA VAL A 523 -7.24 -10.38 8.92
C VAL A 523 -6.93 -10.04 10.37
N ASN A 524 -7.27 -8.82 10.78
CA ASN A 524 -7.20 -8.41 12.18
C ASN A 524 -8.50 -8.82 12.88
N THR A 525 -8.43 -9.86 13.70
CA THR A 525 -9.59 -10.48 14.37
C THR A 525 -10.11 -9.68 15.55
N ASP A 526 -9.26 -8.89 16.22
CA ASP A 526 -9.63 -8.15 17.43
C ASP A 526 -10.61 -7.00 17.13
N LYS A 527 -10.70 -6.57 15.86
CA LYS A 527 -11.60 -5.50 15.41
C LYS A 527 -12.83 -6.00 14.64
N LYS A 528 -13.00 -7.32 14.47
CA LYS A 528 -14.21 -7.91 13.86
C LYS A 528 -15.37 -8.08 14.83
N ILE A 529 -15.19 -7.71 16.11
CA ILE A 529 -16.28 -7.57 17.06
C ILE A 529 -16.87 -6.17 16.86
N ILE A 530 -17.92 -6.08 16.04
CA ILE A 530 -19.16 -5.27 16.18
C ILE A 530 -19.98 -5.48 14.91
#